data_AF-A0AAE9H9S2-F1
#
_entry.id   AF-A0AAE9H9S2-F1
#
_cell.length_a   1.000
_cell.length_b   1.000
_cell.length_c   1.000
_cell.angle_alpha   90.00
_cell.angle_beta   90.00
_cell.angle_gamma   90.00
#
_symmetry.space_group_name_H-M   'P 1'
#
loop_
_entity.id
_entity.type
_entity.pdbx_description
1 polymer ?
#
loop_
_entity_poly.entity_id
_entity_poly.type
_entity_poly.pdbx_seq_one_letter_code
_entity_poly.pdbx_strand_id
1 'polypeptide(L)' 'MITNECIKMEQTAYNNLKRIWESVPGKTSTYCDRVARTTGGSYSILESCIEMEISESGAPQKFQF' A
#
# COMPACT_ATOMS: atom_id res chain seq x y z
N MET A 1 21.11 12.16 6.77
CA MET A 1 20.33 11.76 7.97
C MET A 1 18.87 11.46 7.63
N ILE A 2 18.12 12.31 6.92
CA ILE A 2 16.72 12.01 6.52
C ILE A 2 16.60 10.87 5.50
N THR A 3 17.50 10.79 4.53
CA THR A 3 17.51 9.73 3.50
C THR A 3 17.57 8.32 4.08
N ASN A 4 18.29 8.13 5.20
CA ASN A 4 18.43 6.83 5.82
C ASN A 4 17.12 6.38 6.50
N GLU A 5 16.36 7.33 7.05
CA GLU A 5 15.05 7.04 7.63
C GLU A 5 14.00 6.76 6.53
N CYS A 6 14.03 7.50 5.42
CA CYS A 6 13.17 7.19 4.26
C CYS A 6 13.42 5.76 3.74
N ILE A 7 14.68 5.35 3.59
CA ILE A 7 14.99 3.99 3.16
C ILE A 7 14.53 2.95 4.20
N LYS A 8 14.71 3.20 5.50
CA LYS A 8 14.20 2.28 6.53
C LYS A 8 12.69 2.13 6.49
N MET A 9 11.95 3.22 6.29
CA MET A 9 10.49 3.19 6.15
C MET A 9 10.07 2.34 4.94
N GLU A 10 10.66 2.62 3.77
CA GLU A 10 10.38 1.87 2.54
C GLU A 10 10.75 0.39 2.67
N GLN A 11 11.88 0.09 3.30
CA GLN A 11 12.31 -1.29 3.54
C GLN A 11 11.38 -2.04 4.50
N THR A 12 10.86 -1.35 5.51
CA THR A 12 9.90 -1.92 6.47
C THR A 12 8.59 -2.25 5.77
N ALA A 13 8.04 -1.29 5.01
CA ALA A 13 6.83 -1.50 4.23
C ALA A 13 6.97 -2.64 3.22
N TYR A 14 8.12 -2.71 2.52
CA TYR A 14 8.45 -3.82 1.63
C TYR A 14 8.43 -5.17 2.37
N ASN A 15 9.08 -5.25 3.53
CA ASN A 15 9.15 -6.49 4.31
C ASN A 15 7.77 -6.93 4.83
N ASN A 16 6.89 -5.97 5.15
CA ASN A 16 5.52 -6.25 5.56
C ASN A 16 4.70 -6.80 4.38
N LEU A 17 4.72 -6.08 3.25
CA LEU A 17 4.04 -6.50 2.02
C LEU A 17 4.51 -7.88 1.54
N LYS A 18 5.81 -8.15 1.60
CA LYS A 18 6.38 -9.44 1.21
C LYS A 18 5.79 -10.62 1.98
N ARG A 19 5.39 -10.42 3.23
CA ARG A 19 4.77 -11.48 4.05
C ARG A 19 3.34 -11.82 3.62
N ILE A 20 2.66 -10.91 2.91
CA ILE A 20 1.25 -11.03 2.57
C ILE A 20 0.97 -11.03 1.06
N TRP A 21 1.98 -10.84 0.20
CA TRP A 21 1.79 -10.69 -1.25
C TRP A 21 0.91 -11.76 -1.90
N GLU A 22 1.08 -13.03 -1.51
CA GLU A 22 0.28 -14.14 -2.04
C GLU A 22 -1.19 -14.09 -1.58
N SER A 23 -1.46 -13.45 -0.45
CA SER A 23 -2.79 -13.30 0.14
C SER A 23 -3.52 -12.05 -0.36
N VAL A 24 -2.83 -11.10 -1.01
CA VAL A 24 -3.46 -9.88 -1.53
C VAL A 24 -4.24 -10.22 -2.80
N PRO A 25 -5.55 -9.89 -2.87
CA PRO A 25 -6.33 -10.09 -4.08
C PRO A 25 -5.69 -9.39 -5.29
N GLY A 26 -5.61 -10.08 -6.44
CA GLY A 26 -4.93 -9.54 -7.63
C GLY A 26 -5.46 -8.18 -8.10
N LYS A 27 -6.76 -7.93 -7.94
CA LYS A 27 -7.38 -6.62 -8.23
C LYS A 27 -6.86 -5.52 -7.31
N THR A 28 -6.81 -5.78 -6.00
CA THR A 28 -6.28 -4.86 -4.97
C THR A 28 -4.80 -4.57 -5.22
N SER A 29 -4.00 -5.61 -5.45
CA SER A 29 -2.58 -5.47 -5.77
C SER A 29 -2.34 -4.58 -7.00
N THR A 30 -3.08 -4.82 -8.09
CA THR A 30 -2.96 -4.03 -9.33
C THR A 30 -3.38 -2.57 -9.12
N TYR A 31 -4.48 -2.33 -8.41
CA TYR A 31 -4.96 -0.98 -8.13
C TYR A 31 -3.97 -0.20 -7.27
N CYS A 32 -3.54 -0.78 -6.15
CA CYS A 32 -2.63 -0.13 -5.23
C CYS A 32 -1.21 0.05 -5.81
N ASP A 33 -0.72 -0.86 -6.66
CA ASP A 33 0.54 -0.66 -7.40
C ASP A 33 0.44 0.57 -8.32
N ARG A 34 -0.69 0.76 -9.00
CA ARG A 34 -0.91 1.96 -9.83
C ARG A 34 -0.94 3.25 -8.99
N VAL A 35 -1.59 3.21 -7.83
CA VAL A 35 -1.62 4.35 -6.89
C VAL A 35 -0.21 4.70 -6.43
N ALA A 36 0.55 3.70 -5.95
CA ALA A 36 1.91 3.87 -5.47
C ALA A 36 2.88 4.36 -6.56
N ARG A 37 2.71 3.92 -7.82
CA ARG A 37 3.54 4.38 -8.95
C ARG A 37 3.24 5.82 -9.35
N THR A 38 1.98 6.24 -9.25
CA THR A 38 1.57 7.62 -9.61
C THR A 38 2.25 8.65 -8.70
N THR A 39 2.55 8.28 -7.46
CA THR A 39 3.23 9.13 -6.47
C THR A 39 4.76 9.02 -6.49
N GLY A 40 5.33 8.30 -7.46
CA GLY A 40 6.79 8.14 -7.62
C GLY A 40 7.33 6.75 -7.27
N GLY A 41 6.47 5.81 -6.89
CA GLY A 41 6.84 4.44 -6.52
C GLY A 41 7.27 4.36 -5.06
N SER A 42 6.34 4.02 -4.17
CA SER A 42 6.58 3.89 -2.73
C SER A 42 5.86 2.67 -2.16
N TYR A 43 6.61 1.82 -1.47
CA TYR A 43 6.08 0.67 -0.75
C TYR A 43 5.23 1.10 0.44
N SER A 44 5.54 2.22 1.09
CA SER A 44 4.71 2.73 2.18
C SER A 44 3.32 3.16 1.70
N ILE A 45 3.23 3.76 0.50
CA ILE A 45 1.93 4.07 -0.12
C ILE A 45 1.20 2.80 -0.57
N LEU A 46 1.94 1.84 -1.15
CA LEU A 46 1.37 0.55 -1.56
C LEU A 46 0.79 -0.22 -0.36
N GLU A 47 1.53 -0.29 0.75
CA GLU A 47 1.12 -0.91 2.01
C GLU A 47 -0.15 -0.27 2.54
N SER A 48 -0.14 1.06 2.70
CA SER A 48 -1.31 1.78 3.22
C SER A 48 -2.55 1.60 2.34
N CYS A 49 -2.40 1.60 1.01
CA CYS A 49 -3.51 1.34 0.09
C CYS A 49 -4.08 -0.08 0.26
N ILE A 50 -3.20 -1.09 0.34
CA ILE A 50 -3.63 -2.48 0.50
C ILE A 50 -4.33 -2.67 1.85
N GLU A 51 -3.80 -2.07 2.93
CA GLU A 51 -4.44 -2.10 4.24
C GLU A 51 -5.84 -1.48 4.20
N MET A 52 -5.99 -0.31 3.57
CA MET A 52 -7.30 0.33 3.41
C MET A 52 -8.28 -0.55 2.65
N GLU A 53 -7.88 -1.10 1.49
CA GLU A 53 -8.76 -1.93 0.65
C GLU A 53 -9.16 -3.26 1.34
N ILE A 54 -8.24 -3.87 2.09
CA ILE A 54 -8.53 -5.07 2.88
C ILE A 54 -9.47 -4.74 4.06
N SER A 55 -9.25 -3.61 4.73
CA SER A 55 -10.10 -3.15 5.84
C SER A 55 -11.49 -2.66 5.40
N GLU A 56 -11.61 -2.05 4.21
CA GLU A 56 -12.87 -1.54 3.66
C GLU A 56 -13.77 -2.62 3.05
N SER A 57 -13.32 -3.88 2.99
CA SER A 57 -14.10 -5.02 2.54
C SER A 57 -15.43 -5.25 3.33
N GLY A 58 -15.67 -4.49 4.42
CA GLY A 58 -16.92 -4.48 5.17
C GLY A 58 -17.97 -3.43 4.74
N ALA A 59 -17.57 -2.26 4.21
CA ALA A 59 -18.48 -1.22 3.73
C ALA A 59 -17.70 -0.05 3.08
N PRO A 60 -17.75 0.15 1.75
CA PRO A 60 -17.10 1.29 1.13
C PRO A 60 -17.79 2.59 1.56
N GLN A 61 -17.04 3.48 2.22
CA GLN A 61 -17.53 4.82 2.52
C GLN A 61 -17.64 5.59 1.20
N LYS A 62 -18.84 6.05 0.86
CA LYS A 62 -19.04 6.92 -0.30
C LYS A 62 -18.64 8.33 0.09
N PHE A 63 -17.79 8.95 -0.73
CA PHE A 63 -17.48 10.37 -0.62
C PHE A 63 -18.78 11.18 -0.62
N GLN A 64 -18.98 12.04 0.38
CA GLN A 64 -20.13 12.96 0.47
C GLN A 64 -19.64 14.39 0.19
N PHE A 65 -20.35 15.10 -0.68
CA PHE A 65 -20.11 16.52 -1.02
C PHE A 65 -20.87 17.45 -0.09
#